data_AF-A0A2N7ASV1-F1
#
_entry.id   AF-A0A2N7ASV1-F1
#
_cell.length_a   1.000
_cell.length_b   1.000
_cell.length_c   1.000
_cell.angle_alpha   90.00
_cell.angle_beta   90.00
_cell.angle_gamma   90.00
#
_symmetry.space_group_name_H-M   'P 1'
#
loop_
_entity.id
_entity.type
_entity.pdbx_description
1 polymer ?
#
loop_
_entity_poly.entity_id
_entity_poly.type
_entity_poly.pdbx_seq_one_letter_code
_entity_poly.pdbx_strand_id
1 'polypeptide(L)'
;MSFFDRKNKDNDDNYSDLNNSSYQQPQPDQNNFDQAQNQYNDAQAGMGTQFSPDQNFDNNGGNNNYYFDQNQPQQPQPQPQMAGDEEWQYTEQSLQSTLDQGADLKAQLRSQLLADRSYCNHVLRNTNSDQVEDRQQATNRINDINASLKEWFGTDEMANEIYMDANRDYYIFTDDLAANPDDETSKMWQQLTMTLADKGLLANAISVTYNDQVDQAWMNYQNAGFVDGNAFLLNMYNDLQGRNFNTPATPAEIPFDANYRVQHVTDKVDKILDSDDKLVMEVSRNANHQLQIIRHYRKDNLLSRDIFDVNGVISATQFYDHRDANKVVRENFYRQDGTLVLIKSYTNDEPYIQLFSEGNVLISTFDSDEDLIVWWLKNQALKQTAATIFVSINSEYYKKILTLRDSGFEVIPVVMKQSENADIISDLIDGKDKVSAVLAGNDDVNTYLNKNSKNKLDITTLKELDTPIYKQ
;
A
#
# COMPACT_ATOMS: atom_id res chain seq x y z
N MET A 1 -20.76 53.02 10.69
CA MET A 1 -21.02 53.78 11.94
C MET A 1 -21.28 52.74 13.03
N SER A 2 -20.25 52.19 13.66
CA SER A 2 -19.55 52.68 14.87
C SER A 2 -20.43 52.74 16.11
N PHE A 3 -20.30 51.73 16.98
CA PHE A 3 -20.63 51.82 18.41
C PHE A 3 -19.52 51.10 19.19
N PHE A 4 -18.50 51.87 19.56
CA PHE A 4 -17.68 51.60 20.73
C PHE A 4 -18.31 52.36 21.89
N ASP A 5 -18.50 51.71 23.03
CA ASP A 5 -18.28 52.39 24.30
C ASP A 5 -17.80 51.39 25.36
N ARG A 6 -16.55 51.58 25.79
CA ARG A 6 -15.93 50.89 26.93
C ARG A 6 -16.15 51.76 28.16
N LYS A 7 -16.50 51.15 29.30
CA LYS A 7 -16.19 51.70 30.62
C LYS A 7 -15.51 50.63 31.47
N ASN A 8 -14.21 50.83 31.68
CA ASN A 8 -13.50 50.32 32.85
C ASN A 8 -13.82 51.22 34.05
N LYS A 9 -13.94 50.60 35.22
CA LYS A 9 -13.74 51.28 36.51
C LYS A 9 -13.02 50.29 37.43
N ASP A 10 -11.81 50.68 37.80
CA ASP A 10 -10.91 49.97 38.70
C ASP A 10 -11.25 50.20 40.19
N ASN A 11 -10.59 49.37 41.00
CA ASN A 11 -10.27 49.44 42.43
C ASN A 11 -11.31 48.84 43.39
N ASP A 12 -10.93 48.10 44.44
CA ASP A 12 -9.71 47.38 44.82
C ASP A 12 -10.06 46.62 46.12
N ASP A 13 -9.16 45.70 46.50
CA ASP A 13 -8.84 45.25 47.86
C ASP A 13 -9.40 43.93 48.43
N ASN A 14 -8.42 43.01 48.53
CA ASN A 14 -8.02 42.19 49.68
C ASN A 14 -8.94 41.08 50.19
N TYR A 15 -8.49 39.83 49.97
CA TYR A 15 -8.16 38.93 51.09
C TYR A 15 -6.97 38.03 50.73
N SER A 16 -5.98 38.06 51.61
CA SER A 16 -4.70 37.35 51.59
C SER A 16 -4.80 35.91 52.10
N ASP A 17 -3.95 35.06 51.51
CA ASP A 17 -3.20 33.95 52.09
C ASP A 17 -3.89 32.92 52.98
N LEU A 18 -3.91 31.66 52.50
CA LEU A 18 -3.56 30.51 53.34
C LEU A 18 -2.83 29.43 52.51
N ASN A 19 -1.60 29.23 52.95
CA ASN A 19 -0.59 28.25 52.63
C ASN A 19 -1.10 26.81 52.87
N ASN A 20 -0.97 25.88 51.91
CA ASN A 20 -0.60 24.49 52.24
C ASN A 20 -0.03 23.68 51.06
N SER A 21 0.80 22.72 51.46
CA SER A 21 1.82 21.99 50.72
C SER A 21 1.30 20.84 49.86
N SER A 22 2.21 20.35 49.02
CA SER A 22 2.31 18.98 48.48
C SER A 22 1.22 18.47 47.54
N TYR A 23 1.52 18.46 46.23
CA TYR A 23 1.10 17.35 45.36
C TYR A 23 2.25 16.91 44.45
N GLN A 24 2.50 15.61 44.56
CA GLN A 24 3.51 14.81 43.88
C GLN A 24 3.21 14.70 42.38
N GLN A 25 4.28 14.64 41.59
CA GLN A 25 4.25 14.08 40.23
C GLN A 25 3.80 12.61 40.28
N PRO A 26 2.87 12.16 39.42
CA PRO A 26 2.75 10.76 39.09
C PRO A 26 3.66 10.46 37.89
N GLN A 27 4.64 9.59 38.12
CA GLN A 27 5.28 8.79 37.07
C GLN A 27 4.31 7.71 36.57
N PRO A 28 4.54 7.17 35.36
CA PRO A 28 3.54 6.39 34.63
C PRO A 28 3.33 5.00 35.22
N ASP A 29 2.06 4.61 35.35
CA ASP A 29 1.67 3.26 35.73
C ASP A 29 2.04 2.27 34.61
N GLN A 30 2.95 1.36 34.96
CA GLN A 30 3.03 0.02 34.44
C GLN A 30 1.81 -0.77 34.92
N ASN A 31 1.14 -1.47 34.00
CA ASN A 31 0.44 -2.75 34.17
C ASN A 31 -0.46 -2.94 32.92
N ASN A 32 -0.75 -4.12 32.40
CA ASN A 32 -0.29 -5.50 32.58
C ASN A 32 -1.13 -6.24 31.52
N PHE A 33 -0.54 -6.76 30.45
CA PHE A 33 -1.25 -7.72 29.59
C PHE A 33 -0.44 -8.99 29.53
N ASP A 34 -1.04 -10.00 30.16
CA ASP A 34 -0.53 -11.33 30.38
C ASP A 34 -0.34 -12.12 29.10
N GLN A 35 0.65 -12.98 29.22
CA GLN A 35 1.00 -14.10 28.35
C GLN A 35 -0.20 -15.02 28.10
N ALA A 36 -0.51 -15.25 26.83
CA ALA A 36 -1.11 -16.49 26.38
C ALA A 36 -0.66 -16.78 24.94
N GLN A 37 0.60 -17.17 24.79
CA GLN A 37 1.12 -17.80 23.59
C GLN A 37 1.55 -19.23 23.95
N ASN A 38 1.29 -20.15 23.03
CA ASN A 38 1.84 -21.50 22.86
C ASN A 38 1.02 -22.68 23.39
N GLN A 39 0.34 -23.36 22.46
CA GLN A 39 0.36 -24.83 22.42
C GLN A 39 -0.08 -25.38 21.04
N TYR A 40 0.78 -26.24 20.46
CA TYR A 40 0.63 -27.15 19.30
C TYR A 40 0.77 -26.54 17.88
N ASN A 41 1.56 -27.09 16.94
CA ASN A 41 2.46 -28.25 16.94
C ASN A 41 3.42 -28.16 15.74
N ASP A 42 4.62 -28.70 15.92
CA ASP A 42 5.70 -28.84 14.94
C ASP A 42 5.31 -29.58 13.64
N ALA A 43 5.77 -29.06 12.50
CA ALA A 43 6.04 -29.85 11.30
C ALA A 43 7.29 -29.32 10.58
N GLN A 44 8.26 -30.22 10.41
CA GLN A 44 9.57 -29.99 9.79
C GLN A 44 9.49 -29.57 8.32
N ALA A 45 10.21 -28.49 7.98
CA ALA A 45 10.85 -28.26 6.68
C ALA A 45 12.15 -27.48 6.99
N GLY A 46 13.37 -27.87 6.61
CA GLY A 46 13.78 -28.67 5.46
C GLY A 46 14.31 -27.73 4.38
N MET A 47 15.62 -27.44 4.43
CA MET A 47 16.45 -26.74 3.42
C MET A 47 16.26 -25.22 3.28
N GLY A 48 16.98 -24.45 4.12
CA GLY A 48 17.31 -23.04 3.84
C GLY A 48 18.75 -22.94 3.34
N THR A 49 18.96 -22.53 2.09
CA THR A 49 20.27 -22.10 1.59
C THR A 49 20.53 -20.67 2.07
N GLN A 50 21.34 -20.58 3.11
CA GLN A 50 21.82 -19.34 3.72
C GLN A 50 22.97 -18.77 2.88
N PHE A 51 22.74 -17.66 2.17
CA PHE A 51 23.80 -16.84 1.59
C PHE A 51 24.04 -15.63 2.49
N SER A 52 25.21 -15.60 3.13
CA SER A 52 25.78 -14.41 3.77
C SER A 52 27.00 -14.01 2.95
N PRO A 53 27.07 -12.79 2.37
CA PRO A 53 28.30 -12.24 1.84
C PRO A 53 28.93 -11.36 2.91
N ASP A 54 30.07 -11.79 3.44
CA ASP A 54 31.21 -10.94 3.81
C ASP A 54 32.17 -11.73 4.70
N GLN A 55 33.40 -11.93 4.23
CA GLN A 55 34.63 -11.75 5.01
C GLN A 55 35.85 -11.72 4.06
N ASN A 56 36.39 -10.51 3.90
CA ASN A 56 37.78 -10.13 3.65
C ASN A 56 38.75 -11.18 3.08
N PHE A 57 39.12 -10.97 1.82
CA PHE A 57 40.42 -11.40 1.29
C PHE A 57 41.51 -10.47 1.83
N ASP A 58 42.30 -10.96 2.78
CA ASP A 58 43.60 -10.36 3.10
C ASP A 58 44.72 -11.38 2.84
N ASN A 59 45.69 -10.89 2.09
CA ASN A 59 46.77 -11.63 1.46
C ASN A 59 47.97 -11.64 2.41
N ASN A 60 48.34 -12.81 2.97
CA ASN A 60 49.73 -13.02 3.41
C ASN A 60 50.12 -14.50 3.46
N GLY A 61 51.33 -14.77 2.99
CA GLY A 61 51.78 -16.09 2.55
C GLY A 61 52.23 -17.05 3.65
N GLY A 62 52.36 -18.32 3.25
CA GLY A 62 52.79 -19.40 4.14
C GLY A 62 52.78 -20.79 3.50
N ASN A 63 53.58 -20.97 2.44
CA ASN A 63 54.40 -22.16 2.17
C ASN A 63 53.86 -23.55 2.57
N ASN A 64 53.53 -24.41 1.60
CA ASN A 64 53.98 -25.82 1.66
C ASN A 64 53.81 -26.58 0.33
N ASN A 65 54.97 -26.88 -0.26
CA ASN A 65 55.40 -28.13 -0.88
C ASN A 65 54.46 -28.89 -1.85
N TYR A 66 54.81 -28.74 -3.12
CA TYR A 66 54.74 -29.79 -4.13
C TYR A 66 55.43 -31.08 -3.64
N TYR A 67 54.67 -32.17 -3.58
CA TYR A 67 55.22 -33.53 -3.66
C TYR A 67 54.46 -34.31 -4.72
N PHE A 68 55.16 -34.53 -5.84
CA PHE A 68 54.94 -35.63 -6.76
C PHE A 68 55.21 -36.92 -5.97
N ASP A 69 54.25 -37.84 -5.88
CA ASP A 69 54.60 -39.22 -5.56
C ASP A 69 53.70 -40.25 -6.28
N GLN A 70 54.41 -41.08 -7.06
CA GLN A 70 54.23 -42.51 -7.30
C GLN A 70 52.88 -43.07 -7.82
N ASN A 71 52.90 -43.32 -9.14
CA ASN A 71 52.70 -44.63 -9.77
C ASN A 71 52.12 -45.74 -8.87
N GLN A 72 50.82 -45.97 -8.99
CA GLN A 72 50.27 -47.32 -8.91
C GLN A 72 49.98 -47.84 -10.32
N PRO A 73 50.42 -49.06 -10.69
CA PRO A 73 50.03 -49.68 -11.94
C PRO A 73 48.55 -50.10 -11.82
N GLN A 74 47.65 -49.31 -12.42
CA GLN A 74 46.31 -49.80 -12.72
C GLN A 74 46.42 -50.99 -13.68
N GLN A 75 45.80 -52.09 -13.28
CA GLN A 75 45.62 -53.27 -14.11
C GLN A 75 45.03 -52.89 -15.47
N PRO A 76 45.45 -53.53 -16.58
CA PRO A 76 44.83 -53.28 -17.87
C PRO A 76 43.39 -53.81 -17.82
N GLN A 77 42.42 -52.92 -17.67
CA GLN A 77 41.05 -53.25 -18.07
C GLN A 77 41.06 -53.50 -19.58
N PRO A 78 40.38 -54.56 -20.05
CA PRO A 78 40.34 -54.87 -21.47
C PRO A 78 39.68 -53.70 -22.19
N GLN A 79 40.41 -53.04 -23.09
CA GLN A 79 39.79 -52.18 -24.10
C GLN A 79 38.77 -53.04 -24.85
N PRO A 80 37.47 -52.72 -24.82
CA PRO A 80 36.61 -53.14 -25.89
C PRO A 80 37.12 -52.37 -27.11
N GLN A 81 37.58 -53.08 -28.14
CA GLN A 81 37.71 -52.50 -29.47
C GLN A 81 36.28 -52.14 -29.92
N MET A 82 35.83 -50.93 -29.58
CA MET A 82 34.61 -50.35 -30.10
C MET A 82 34.93 -49.75 -31.46
N ALA A 83 34.07 -50.03 -32.43
CA ALA A 83 34.18 -49.50 -33.78
C ALA A 83 34.03 -47.97 -33.73
N GLY A 84 34.75 -47.28 -34.62
CA GLY A 84 34.97 -45.82 -34.63
C GLY A 84 33.75 -44.90 -34.81
N ASP A 85 32.54 -45.36 -34.53
CA ASP A 85 31.30 -44.56 -34.50
C ASP A 85 30.77 -44.35 -33.07
N GLU A 86 31.09 -45.23 -32.11
CA GLU A 86 30.62 -45.12 -30.71
C GLU A 86 31.46 -44.12 -29.88
N GLU A 87 32.74 -43.94 -30.22
CA GLU A 87 33.65 -42.98 -29.57
C GLU A 87 33.27 -41.52 -29.85
N TRP A 88 32.72 -41.24 -31.04
CA TRP A 88 32.21 -39.92 -31.41
C TRP A 88 30.93 -39.56 -30.66
N GLN A 89 30.02 -40.51 -30.44
CA GLN A 89 28.78 -40.24 -29.70
C GLN A 89 29.03 -39.88 -28.22
N TYR A 90 30.00 -40.54 -27.58
CA TYR A 90 30.43 -40.18 -26.22
C TYR A 90 31.13 -38.82 -26.16
N THR A 91 31.96 -38.50 -27.17
CA THR A 91 32.63 -37.21 -27.27
C THR A 91 31.63 -36.08 -27.55
N GLU A 92 30.62 -36.32 -28.39
CA GLU A 92 29.53 -35.39 -28.70
C GLU A 92 28.61 -35.18 -27.51
N GLN A 93 28.21 -36.23 -26.79
CA GLN A 93 27.46 -36.09 -25.53
C GLN A 93 28.26 -35.37 -24.44
N SER A 94 29.57 -35.61 -24.34
CA SER A 94 30.43 -34.92 -23.39
C SER A 94 30.61 -33.43 -23.74
N LEU A 95 30.73 -33.12 -25.04
CA LEU A 95 30.77 -31.74 -25.54
C LEU A 95 29.42 -31.05 -25.31
N GLN A 96 28.30 -31.70 -25.60
CA GLN A 96 26.96 -31.18 -25.35
C GLN A 96 26.75 -30.95 -23.85
N SER A 97 27.14 -31.89 -22.99
CA SER A 97 27.05 -31.71 -21.54
C SER A 97 27.94 -30.58 -21.03
N THR A 98 29.12 -30.38 -21.62
CA THR A 98 30.01 -29.24 -21.27
C THR A 98 29.44 -27.92 -21.78
N LEU A 99 28.80 -27.90 -22.95
CA LEU A 99 28.10 -26.74 -23.50
C LEU A 99 26.86 -26.39 -22.66
N ASP A 100 26.10 -27.40 -22.22
CA ASP A 100 24.93 -27.25 -21.37
C ASP A 100 25.35 -26.73 -19.98
N GLN A 101 26.41 -27.31 -19.38
CA GLN A 101 27.00 -26.79 -18.12
C GLN A 101 27.51 -25.35 -18.26
N GLY A 102 28.12 -25.02 -19.41
CA GLY A 102 28.56 -23.66 -19.72
C GLY A 102 27.40 -22.68 -19.91
N ALA A 103 26.30 -23.12 -20.53
CA ALA A 103 25.08 -22.35 -20.69
C ALA A 103 24.38 -22.12 -19.35
N ASP A 104 24.30 -23.14 -18.50
CA ASP A 104 23.75 -23.07 -17.15
C ASP A 104 24.55 -22.12 -16.26
N LEU A 105 25.89 -22.23 -16.27
CA LEU A 105 26.75 -21.33 -15.49
C LEU A 105 26.62 -19.88 -15.99
N LYS A 106 26.51 -19.68 -17.30
CA LYS A 106 26.29 -18.35 -17.88
C LYS A 106 24.92 -17.79 -17.52
N ALA A 107 23.87 -18.61 -17.47
CA ALA A 107 22.54 -18.22 -17.02
C ALA A 107 22.53 -17.88 -15.52
N GLN A 108 23.23 -18.67 -14.69
CA GLN A 108 23.39 -18.39 -13.26
C GLN A 108 24.15 -17.08 -13.02
N LEU A 109 25.28 -16.86 -13.69
CA LEU A 109 26.04 -15.61 -13.61
C LEU A 109 25.17 -14.41 -14.03
N ARG A 110 24.39 -14.55 -15.11
CA ARG A 110 23.45 -13.51 -15.55
C ARG A 110 22.46 -13.19 -14.45
N SER A 111 21.80 -14.21 -13.90
CA SER A 111 20.82 -14.06 -12.83
C SER A 111 21.42 -13.37 -11.61
N GLN A 112 22.62 -13.79 -11.19
CA GLN A 112 23.32 -13.22 -10.05
C GLN A 112 23.69 -11.75 -10.26
N LEU A 113 24.23 -11.38 -11.43
CA LEU A 113 24.57 -10.01 -11.75
C LEU A 113 23.33 -9.10 -11.80
N LEU A 114 22.23 -9.57 -12.39
CA LEU A 114 20.98 -8.79 -12.44
C LEU A 114 20.35 -8.64 -11.06
N ALA A 115 20.39 -9.68 -10.21
CA ALA A 115 19.92 -9.62 -8.84
C ALA A 115 20.73 -8.63 -7.98
N ASP A 116 22.06 -8.66 -8.09
CA ASP A 116 22.95 -7.74 -7.38
C ASP A 116 22.73 -6.28 -7.84
N ARG A 117 22.55 -6.07 -9.15
CA ARG A 117 22.23 -4.74 -9.69
C ARG A 117 20.88 -4.24 -9.19
N SER A 118 19.88 -5.11 -9.13
CA SER A 118 18.56 -4.78 -8.58
C SER A 118 18.62 -4.40 -7.11
N TYR A 119 19.39 -5.13 -6.31
CA TYR A 119 19.64 -4.78 -4.91
C TYR A 119 20.30 -3.40 -4.77
N CYS A 120 21.35 -3.12 -5.55
CA CYS A 120 21.99 -1.80 -5.54
C CYS A 120 21.03 -0.69 -5.96
N ASN A 121 20.18 -0.93 -6.97
CA ASN A 121 19.14 0.02 -7.37
C ASN A 121 18.11 0.24 -6.25
N HIS A 122 17.72 -0.80 -5.52
CA HIS A 122 16.86 -0.69 -4.34
C HIS A 122 17.49 0.16 -3.23
N VAL A 123 18.79 -0.01 -2.96
CA VAL A 123 19.54 0.85 -2.03
C VAL A 123 19.48 2.31 -2.48
N LEU A 124 19.72 2.60 -3.77
CA LEU A 124 19.66 3.97 -4.30
C LEU A 124 18.27 4.62 -4.23
N ARG A 125 17.20 3.81 -4.29
CA ARG A 125 15.81 4.28 -4.14
C ARG A 125 15.46 4.63 -2.70
N ASN A 126 16.02 3.90 -1.74
CA ASN A 126 15.64 3.98 -0.33
C ASN A 126 16.64 4.76 0.55
N THR A 127 17.80 5.14 0.02
CA THR A 127 18.77 5.98 0.72
C THR A 127 18.53 7.47 0.45
N ASN A 128 18.53 8.26 1.52
CA ASN A 128 18.33 9.70 1.44
C ASN A 128 19.54 10.39 0.78
N SER A 129 19.35 11.62 0.30
CA SER A 129 20.41 12.37 -0.42
C SER A 129 21.64 12.72 0.43
N ASP A 130 21.51 12.69 1.74
CA ASP A 130 22.58 12.94 2.72
C ASP A 130 23.46 11.70 2.99
N GLN A 131 22.99 10.48 2.63
CA GLN A 131 23.76 9.24 2.72
C GLN A 131 24.69 9.05 1.51
N VAL A 132 25.63 9.98 1.34
CA VAL A 132 26.49 10.06 0.15
C VAL A 132 27.36 8.82 -0.04
N GLU A 133 27.88 8.24 1.05
CA GLU A 133 28.76 7.07 0.98
C GLU A 133 28.03 5.82 0.49
N ASP A 134 26.86 5.50 1.07
CA ASP A 134 26.03 4.35 0.68
C ASP A 134 25.63 4.46 -0.81
N ARG A 135 25.22 5.65 -1.23
CA ARG A 135 24.87 5.93 -2.62
C ARG A 135 26.06 5.78 -3.55
N GLN A 136 27.25 6.22 -3.14
CA GLN A 136 28.47 6.07 -3.94
C GLN A 136 28.89 4.60 -4.07
N GLN A 137 28.80 3.83 -2.99
CA GLN A 137 29.11 2.39 -3.00
C GLN A 137 28.17 1.63 -3.93
N ALA A 138 26.85 1.86 -3.81
CA ALA A 138 25.86 1.23 -4.69
C ALA A 138 26.09 1.63 -6.17
N THR A 139 26.39 2.91 -6.44
CA THR A 139 26.69 3.39 -7.79
C THR A 139 27.94 2.74 -8.37
N ASN A 140 29.02 2.63 -7.60
CA ASN A 140 30.25 1.97 -8.03
C ASN A 140 29.99 0.48 -8.32
N ARG A 141 29.25 -0.20 -7.45
CA ARG A 141 28.90 -1.61 -7.64
C ARG A 141 28.07 -1.83 -8.92
N ILE A 142 27.11 -0.95 -9.21
CA ILE A 142 26.34 -0.98 -10.46
C ILE A 142 27.26 -0.82 -11.68
N ASN A 143 28.25 0.06 -11.62
CA ASN A 143 29.19 0.25 -12.73
C ASN A 143 30.03 -1.01 -12.97
N ASP A 144 30.52 -1.65 -11.91
CA ASP A 144 31.27 -2.91 -12.01
C ASP A 144 30.41 -4.03 -12.61
N ILE A 145 29.16 -4.15 -12.14
CA ILE A 145 28.19 -5.13 -12.68
C ILE A 145 27.91 -4.87 -14.16
N ASN A 146 27.68 -3.61 -14.56
CA ASN A 146 27.43 -3.26 -15.96
C ASN A 146 28.66 -3.56 -16.84
N ALA A 147 29.88 -3.40 -16.32
CA ALA A 147 31.09 -3.81 -17.02
C ALA A 147 31.13 -5.34 -17.22
N SER A 148 30.82 -6.12 -16.18
CA SER A 148 30.73 -7.58 -16.28
C SER A 148 29.61 -8.04 -17.23
N LEU A 149 28.45 -7.38 -17.22
CA LEU A 149 27.35 -7.69 -18.15
C LEU A 149 27.77 -7.46 -19.61
N LYS A 150 28.47 -6.36 -19.89
CA LYS A 150 29.04 -6.10 -21.23
C LYS A 150 30.09 -7.14 -21.62
N GLU A 151 30.98 -7.49 -20.70
CA GLU A 151 32.04 -8.47 -20.94
C GLU A 151 31.49 -9.86 -21.28
N TRP A 152 30.55 -10.37 -20.48
CA TRP A 152 30.07 -11.75 -20.60
C TRP A 152 28.88 -11.90 -21.56
N PHE A 153 28.07 -10.85 -21.75
CA PHE A 153 26.80 -10.90 -22.50
C PHE A 153 26.69 -9.87 -23.62
N GLY A 154 27.68 -8.99 -23.78
CA GLY A 154 27.72 -8.00 -24.87
C GLY A 154 26.78 -6.80 -24.69
N THR A 155 26.03 -6.73 -23.58
CA THR A 155 25.12 -5.61 -23.28
C THR A 155 24.83 -5.52 -21.78
N ASP A 156 24.57 -4.31 -21.29
CA ASP A 156 24.06 -4.00 -19.95
C ASP A 156 22.62 -3.44 -19.99
N GLU A 157 21.95 -3.46 -21.15
CA GLU A 157 20.58 -2.98 -21.38
C GLU A 157 19.50 -4.03 -21.04
N MET A 158 19.84 -5.00 -20.19
CA MET A 158 18.87 -6.00 -19.72
C MET A 158 18.01 -5.37 -18.61
N ALA A 159 16.71 -5.65 -18.55
CA ALA A 159 15.91 -5.29 -17.37
C ALA A 159 16.27 -6.24 -16.21
N ASN A 160 16.29 -5.72 -14.97
CA ASN A 160 16.34 -6.56 -13.78
C ASN A 160 14.92 -6.80 -13.27
N GLU A 161 14.69 -7.89 -12.54
CA GLU A 161 13.54 -7.93 -11.63
C GLU A 161 13.73 -6.92 -10.50
N ILE A 162 12.63 -6.40 -9.96
CA ILE A 162 12.63 -5.57 -8.75
C ILE A 162 13.02 -6.43 -7.55
N TYR A 163 14.03 -5.97 -6.79
CA TYR A 163 14.38 -6.51 -5.49
C TYR A 163 13.29 -6.15 -4.47
N MET A 164 12.76 -7.17 -3.81
CA MET A 164 11.76 -7.03 -2.76
C MET A 164 12.41 -7.41 -1.42
N ASP A 165 12.57 -6.44 -0.53
CA ASP A 165 13.08 -6.61 0.83
C ASP A 165 12.02 -7.21 1.75
N ALA A 166 12.37 -8.29 2.46
CA ALA A 166 11.48 -8.95 3.42
C ALA A 166 11.24 -8.14 4.71
N ASN A 167 12.04 -7.09 4.96
CA ASN A 167 11.89 -6.21 6.13
C ASN A 167 10.99 -4.99 5.88
N ARG A 168 10.32 -4.94 4.72
CA ARG A 168 9.42 -3.86 4.33
C ARG A 168 7.98 -4.35 4.24
N ASP A 169 7.07 -3.44 4.51
CA ASP A 169 5.64 -3.68 4.29
C ASP A 169 5.25 -3.28 2.87
N TYR A 170 4.43 -4.11 2.23
CA TYR A 170 3.98 -3.90 0.86
C TYR A 170 2.49 -3.54 0.82
N TYR A 171 2.17 -2.48 0.09
CA TYR A 171 0.81 -1.98 -0.04
C TYR A 171 0.41 -1.81 -1.50
N ILE A 172 -0.77 -2.29 -1.86
CA ILE A 172 -1.44 -1.94 -3.11
C ILE A 172 -2.34 -0.74 -2.83
N PHE A 173 -2.03 0.38 -3.48
CA PHE A 173 -2.83 1.60 -3.41
C PHE A 173 -3.99 1.54 -4.40
N THR A 174 -5.19 1.86 -3.91
CA THR A 174 -6.40 2.03 -4.73
C THR A 174 -7.15 3.30 -4.34
N ASP A 175 -7.71 3.98 -5.33
CA ASP A 175 -8.48 5.21 -5.10
C ASP A 175 -9.73 4.89 -4.26
N ASP A 176 -10.48 3.89 -4.69
CA ASP A 176 -11.63 3.30 -4.00
C ASP A 176 -11.53 1.77 -4.01
N LEU A 177 -12.14 1.15 -3.00
CA LEU A 177 -12.29 -0.31 -2.95
C LEU A 177 -13.72 -0.66 -3.37
N ALA A 178 -13.92 -0.85 -4.67
CA ALA A 178 -15.22 -1.18 -5.24
C ALA A 178 -15.73 -2.51 -4.68
N ALA A 179 -16.99 -2.55 -4.24
CA ALA A 179 -17.61 -3.77 -3.69
C ALA A 179 -17.68 -4.91 -4.72
N ASN A 180 -17.77 -4.58 -6.01
CA ASN A 180 -17.71 -5.52 -7.12
C ASN A 180 -16.70 -4.98 -8.15
N PRO A 181 -15.40 -5.31 -8.04
CA PRO A 181 -14.41 -4.89 -9.01
C PRO A 181 -14.71 -5.46 -10.39
N ASP A 182 -14.29 -4.77 -11.44
CA ASP A 182 -14.28 -5.33 -12.79
C ASP A 182 -13.19 -6.41 -12.95
N ASP A 183 -13.24 -7.12 -14.07
CA ASP A 183 -12.31 -8.21 -14.36
C ASP A 183 -10.85 -7.75 -14.39
N GLU A 184 -10.58 -6.52 -14.84
CA GLU A 184 -9.21 -6.00 -14.98
C GLU A 184 -8.60 -5.69 -13.63
N THR A 185 -9.39 -5.03 -12.77
CA THR A 185 -9.05 -4.73 -11.39
C THR A 185 -8.83 -6.03 -10.62
N SER A 186 -9.77 -6.97 -10.72
CA SER A 186 -9.68 -8.28 -10.03
C SER A 186 -8.42 -9.04 -10.44
N LYS A 187 -8.08 -9.04 -11.74
CA LYS A 187 -6.86 -9.66 -12.25
C LYS A 187 -5.61 -8.97 -11.71
N MET A 188 -5.54 -7.65 -11.74
CA MET A 188 -4.40 -6.90 -11.20
C MET A 188 -4.15 -7.28 -9.73
N TRP A 189 -5.19 -7.29 -8.89
CA TRP A 189 -5.09 -7.71 -7.49
C TRP A 189 -4.56 -9.13 -7.34
N GLN A 190 -5.17 -10.10 -8.02
CA GLN A 190 -4.74 -11.50 -7.97
C GLN A 190 -3.29 -11.68 -8.42
N GLN A 191 -2.90 -11.07 -9.53
CA GLN A 191 -1.55 -11.18 -10.06
C GLN A 191 -0.50 -10.54 -9.14
N LEU A 192 -0.81 -9.39 -8.54
CA LEU A 192 0.04 -8.75 -7.54
C LEU A 192 0.19 -9.66 -6.30
N THR A 193 -0.93 -10.10 -5.72
CA THR A 193 -0.91 -10.97 -4.55
C THR A 193 -0.13 -12.25 -4.80
N MET A 194 -0.33 -12.92 -5.94
CA MET A 194 0.42 -14.13 -6.29
C MET A 194 1.92 -13.85 -6.49
N THR A 195 2.26 -12.73 -7.13
CA THR A 195 3.67 -12.34 -7.35
C THR A 195 4.40 -12.07 -6.04
N LEU A 196 3.74 -11.46 -5.05
CA LEU A 196 4.29 -11.25 -3.71
C LEU A 196 4.35 -12.55 -2.90
N ALA A 197 3.30 -13.37 -2.96
CA ALA A 197 3.22 -14.62 -2.21
C ALA A 197 4.32 -15.63 -2.61
N ASP A 198 4.67 -15.70 -3.91
CA ASP A 198 5.79 -16.52 -4.41
C ASP A 198 7.14 -16.11 -3.79
N LYS A 199 7.27 -14.86 -3.33
CA LYS A 199 8.45 -14.33 -2.64
C LYS A 199 8.31 -14.38 -1.10
N GLY A 200 7.24 -15.01 -0.59
CA GLY A 200 6.95 -15.09 0.85
C GLY A 200 6.50 -13.76 1.47
N LEU A 201 6.00 -12.83 0.64
CA LEU A 201 5.59 -11.49 1.05
C LEU A 201 4.06 -11.35 1.04
N LEU A 202 3.56 -10.46 1.89
CA LEU A 202 2.14 -10.17 2.01
C LEU A 202 1.81 -8.82 1.35
N ALA A 203 0.81 -8.81 0.45
CA ALA A 203 0.31 -7.60 -0.17
C ALA A 203 -0.86 -7.02 0.64
N ASN A 204 -0.60 -6.03 1.48
CA ASN A 204 -1.64 -5.25 2.15
C ASN A 204 -2.24 -4.21 1.20
N ALA A 205 -3.29 -3.52 1.63
CA ALA A 205 -3.98 -2.54 0.80
C ALA A 205 -4.08 -1.17 1.46
N ILE A 206 -4.09 -0.11 0.64
CA ILE A 206 -4.41 1.25 1.03
C ILE A 206 -5.59 1.73 0.17
N SER A 207 -6.61 2.29 0.81
CA SER A 207 -7.73 2.97 0.13
C SER A 207 -7.99 4.35 0.73
N VAL A 208 -8.39 5.30 -0.12
CA VAL A 208 -8.49 6.72 0.27
C VAL A 208 -9.87 7.32 0.10
N THR A 209 -10.82 6.60 -0.49
CA THR A 209 -12.21 7.06 -0.62
C THR A 209 -13.04 6.71 0.62
N TYR A 210 -13.96 7.61 0.98
CA TYR A 210 -14.94 7.34 2.04
C TYR A 210 -15.95 6.31 1.56
N ASN A 211 -16.01 5.18 2.24
CA ASN A 211 -16.94 4.11 1.94
C ASN A 211 -17.37 3.44 3.25
N ASP A 212 -18.64 3.57 3.61
CA ASP A 212 -19.21 3.02 4.84
C ASP A 212 -19.26 1.48 4.86
N GLN A 213 -19.08 0.84 3.70
CA GLN A 213 -19.06 -0.60 3.50
C GLN A 213 -17.67 -1.14 3.14
N VAL A 214 -16.61 -0.33 3.31
CA VAL A 214 -15.26 -0.70 2.86
C VAL A 214 -14.75 -2.01 3.48
N ASP A 215 -15.05 -2.25 4.76
CA ASP A 215 -14.61 -3.46 5.45
C ASP A 215 -15.34 -4.71 4.94
N GLN A 216 -16.62 -4.58 4.58
CA GLN A 216 -17.37 -5.65 3.92
C GLN A 216 -16.83 -5.92 2.52
N ALA A 217 -16.48 -4.87 1.77
CA ALA A 217 -15.82 -5.02 0.48
C ALA A 217 -14.47 -5.73 0.62
N TRP A 218 -13.67 -5.37 1.62
CA TRP A 218 -12.39 -6.02 1.90
C TRP A 218 -12.53 -7.51 2.23
N MET A 219 -13.46 -7.86 3.12
CA MET A 219 -13.77 -9.26 3.42
C MET A 219 -14.19 -10.03 2.16
N ASN A 220 -14.94 -9.40 1.25
CA ASN A 220 -15.31 -10.04 -0.01
C ASN A 220 -14.08 -10.30 -0.91
N TYR A 221 -13.10 -9.39 -0.95
CA TYR A 221 -11.86 -9.60 -1.71
C TYR A 221 -11.04 -10.76 -1.15
N GLN A 222 -10.93 -10.85 0.18
CA GLN A 222 -10.26 -11.97 0.85
C GLN A 222 -10.98 -13.30 0.56
N ASN A 223 -12.32 -13.34 0.69
CA ASN A 223 -13.12 -14.53 0.43
C ASN A 223 -13.11 -14.96 -1.04
N ALA A 224 -12.99 -14.02 -1.98
CA ALA A 224 -12.86 -14.28 -3.41
C ALA A 224 -11.43 -14.73 -3.82
N GLY A 225 -10.46 -14.67 -2.90
CA GLY A 225 -9.06 -14.99 -3.19
C GLY A 225 -8.38 -13.95 -4.08
N PHE A 226 -8.89 -12.71 -4.09
CA PHE A 226 -8.22 -11.59 -4.79
C PHE A 226 -7.01 -11.09 -4.02
N VAL A 227 -7.04 -11.24 -2.70
CA VAL A 227 -5.98 -10.92 -1.76
C VAL A 227 -5.79 -12.06 -0.77
N ASP A 228 -4.66 -12.08 -0.07
CA ASP A 228 -4.40 -13.06 0.98
C ASP A 228 -5.35 -12.85 2.18
N GLY A 229 -5.79 -13.93 2.82
CA GLY A 229 -6.68 -13.87 3.98
C GLY A 229 -6.07 -13.20 5.22
N ASN A 230 -4.75 -13.13 5.30
CA ASN A 230 -4.02 -12.43 6.37
C ASN A 230 -3.70 -10.97 6.04
N ALA A 231 -3.91 -10.55 4.80
CA ALA A 231 -3.70 -9.16 4.40
C ALA A 231 -4.69 -8.24 5.09
N PHE A 232 -4.26 -7.02 5.40
CA PHE A 232 -5.14 -5.99 5.97
C PHE A 232 -5.29 -4.78 5.03
N LEU A 233 -6.35 -4.01 5.28
CA LEU A 233 -6.65 -2.77 4.58
C LEU A 233 -6.43 -1.58 5.52
N LEU A 234 -5.65 -0.60 5.06
CA LEU A 234 -5.64 0.75 5.61
C LEU A 234 -6.59 1.62 4.80
N ASN A 235 -7.71 2.02 5.39
CA ASN A 235 -8.61 3.01 4.80
C ASN A 235 -8.45 4.35 5.52
N MET A 236 -8.22 5.43 4.75
CA MET A 236 -7.96 6.77 5.29
C MET A 236 -9.08 7.24 6.23
N TYR A 237 -10.34 7.07 5.83
CA TYR A 237 -11.46 7.54 6.64
C TYR A 237 -11.66 6.67 7.88
N ASN A 238 -11.53 5.34 7.76
CA ASN A 238 -11.61 4.45 8.93
C ASN A 238 -10.52 4.80 9.96
N ASP A 239 -9.29 5.06 9.52
CA ASP A 239 -8.17 5.45 10.39
C ASP A 239 -8.41 6.82 11.04
N LEU A 240 -8.72 7.86 10.24
CA LEU A 240 -8.99 9.20 10.77
C LEU A 240 -10.18 9.22 11.74
N GLN A 241 -11.25 8.48 11.45
CA GLN A 241 -12.44 8.38 12.31
C GLN A 241 -12.24 7.48 13.52
N GLY A 242 -11.10 6.79 13.65
CA GLY A 242 -10.82 5.86 14.74
C GLY A 242 -11.85 4.73 14.79
N ARG A 243 -12.30 4.22 13.64
CA ARG A 243 -13.32 3.17 13.60
C ARG A 243 -12.80 1.89 14.25
N ASN A 244 -13.52 1.40 15.26
CA ASN A 244 -13.29 0.13 15.92
C ASN A 244 -14.59 -0.69 15.96
N PHE A 245 -14.55 -1.92 15.44
CA PHE A 245 -15.71 -2.83 15.39
C PHE A 245 -15.98 -3.55 16.71
N ASN A 246 -15.02 -3.54 17.63
CA ASN A 246 -15.16 -4.21 18.92
C ASN A 246 -15.77 -3.30 20.00
N THR A 247 -16.03 -2.03 19.69
CA THR A 247 -16.66 -1.10 20.61
C THR A 247 -18.18 -1.23 20.51
N PRO A 248 -18.88 -1.64 21.58
CA PRO A 248 -20.34 -1.64 21.59
C PRO A 248 -20.83 -0.20 21.41
N ALA A 249 -21.48 0.10 20.28
CA ALA A 249 -22.12 1.38 20.08
C ALA A 249 -23.55 1.34 20.61
N THR A 250 -24.00 2.47 21.16
CA THR A 250 -25.42 2.68 21.42
C THR A 250 -26.05 3.16 20.12
N PRO A 251 -27.05 2.46 19.56
CA PRO A 251 -27.71 2.91 18.34
C PRO A 251 -28.25 4.33 18.52
N ALA A 252 -28.06 5.19 17.52
CA ALA A 252 -28.57 6.55 17.59
C ALA A 252 -30.10 6.55 17.76
N GLU A 253 -30.60 7.27 18.77
CA GLU A 253 -32.02 7.61 18.82
C GLU A 253 -32.33 8.63 17.74
N ILE A 254 -33.51 8.53 17.12
CA ILE A 254 -33.98 9.50 16.13
C ILE A 254 -34.88 10.49 16.85
N PRO A 255 -34.38 11.68 17.25
CA PRO A 255 -35.23 12.67 17.89
C PRO A 255 -36.18 13.31 16.86
N PHE A 256 -37.44 13.41 17.20
CA PHE A 256 -38.43 14.22 16.48
C PHE A 256 -39.45 14.82 17.43
N ASP A 257 -40.07 15.93 17.02
CA ASP A 257 -41.07 16.62 17.83
C ASP A 257 -42.27 15.71 18.11
N ALA A 258 -42.88 15.86 19.30
CA ALA A 258 -43.98 15.00 19.75
C ALA A 258 -45.25 15.09 18.87
N ASN A 259 -45.40 16.15 18.09
CA ASN A 259 -46.50 16.34 17.15
C ASN A 259 -46.23 15.76 15.75
N TYR A 260 -45.04 15.20 15.51
CA TYR A 260 -44.71 14.59 14.22
C TYR A 260 -45.28 13.18 14.15
N ARG A 261 -45.61 12.76 12.93
CA ARG A 261 -46.16 11.44 12.65
C ARG A 261 -45.16 10.60 11.86
N VAL A 262 -45.00 9.35 12.28
CA VAL A 262 -44.23 8.35 11.54
C VAL A 262 -45.14 7.65 10.54
N GLN A 263 -44.74 7.63 9.27
CA GLN A 263 -45.34 6.87 8.20
C GLN A 263 -44.37 5.77 7.76
N HIS A 264 -44.72 4.52 8.03
CA HIS A 264 -43.98 3.35 7.57
C HIS A 264 -44.23 3.14 6.07
N VAL A 265 -43.18 3.29 5.25
CA VAL A 265 -43.27 3.10 3.79
C VAL A 265 -42.91 1.67 3.42
N THR A 266 -41.81 1.17 3.99
CA THR A 266 -41.39 -0.24 3.88
C THR A 266 -40.88 -0.73 5.24
N ASP A 267 -40.45 -1.99 5.30
CA ASP A 267 -39.75 -2.57 6.46
C ASP A 267 -38.41 -1.87 6.78
N LYS A 268 -37.86 -1.10 5.84
CA LYS A 268 -36.56 -0.43 5.94
C LYS A 268 -36.63 1.09 5.87
N VAL A 269 -37.78 1.66 5.50
CA VAL A 269 -37.94 3.09 5.24
C VAL A 269 -39.12 3.65 6.01
N ASP A 270 -38.83 4.63 6.87
CA ASP A 270 -39.83 5.46 7.55
C ASP A 270 -39.76 6.90 7.04
N LYS A 271 -40.92 7.54 6.91
CA LYS A 271 -41.04 8.98 6.70
C LYS A 271 -41.58 9.62 7.96
N ILE A 272 -40.96 10.71 8.39
CA ILE A 272 -41.43 11.52 9.51
C ILE A 272 -42.03 12.79 8.90
N LEU A 273 -43.30 13.03 9.25
CA LEU A 273 -44.11 14.15 8.75
C LEU A 273 -44.40 15.13 9.89
N ASP A 274 -44.38 16.42 9.60
CA ASP A 274 -44.80 17.45 10.55
C ASP A 274 -46.33 17.48 10.74
N SER A 275 -46.82 18.41 11.57
CA SER A 275 -48.26 18.57 11.83
C SER A 275 -49.09 19.00 10.61
N ASP A 276 -48.44 19.49 9.54
CA ASP A 276 -49.06 19.89 8.29
C ASP A 276 -48.91 18.79 7.20
N ASP A 277 -48.55 17.57 7.60
CA ASP A 277 -48.25 16.42 6.72
C ASP A 277 -47.09 16.67 5.73
N LYS A 278 -46.16 17.59 6.04
CA LYS A 278 -44.96 17.82 5.21
C LYS A 278 -43.80 16.94 5.65
N LEU A 279 -43.04 16.44 4.68
CA LEU A 279 -41.87 15.62 4.93
C LEU A 279 -40.76 16.43 5.62
N VAL A 280 -40.33 15.95 6.79
CA VAL A 280 -39.21 16.53 7.55
C VAL A 280 -38.02 15.58 7.61
N MET A 281 -38.24 14.27 7.69
CA MET A 281 -37.17 13.27 7.64
C MET A 281 -37.55 12.02 6.87
N GLU A 282 -36.57 11.40 6.22
CA GLU A 282 -36.65 10.04 5.71
C GLU A 282 -35.54 9.20 6.34
N VAL A 283 -35.93 8.15 7.04
CA VAL A 283 -35.05 7.24 7.77
C VAL A 283 -34.93 5.94 6.99
N SER A 284 -33.71 5.59 6.58
CA SER A 284 -33.40 4.35 5.86
C SER A 284 -32.53 3.42 6.71
N ARG A 285 -32.87 2.13 6.68
CA ARG A 285 -32.17 1.07 7.40
C ARG A 285 -31.59 0.01 6.46
N ASN A 286 -30.49 -0.61 6.87
CA ASN A 286 -29.87 -1.69 6.12
C ASN A 286 -30.67 -3.01 6.24
N ALA A 287 -30.15 -4.09 5.64
CA ALA A 287 -30.80 -5.41 5.70
C ALA A 287 -30.92 -6.00 7.11
N ASN A 288 -30.08 -5.56 8.05
CA ASN A 288 -30.09 -5.96 9.45
C ASN A 288 -30.93 -5.02 10.33
N HIS A 289 -31.74 -4.14 9.72
CA HIS A 289 -32.54 -3.11 10.39
C HIS A 289 -31.72 -2.10 11.22
N GLN A 290 -30.42 -1.96 10.96
CA GLN A 290 -29.60 -0.90 11.56
C GLN A 290 -29.79 0.41 10.79
N LEU A 291 -29.68 1.55 11.48
CA LEU A 291 -29.71 2.87 10.85
C LEU A 291 -28.57 2.99 9.85
N GLN A 292 -28.90 3.46 8.65
CA GLN A 292 -27.93 3.66 7.58
C GLN A 292 -27.89 5.13 7.15
N ILE A 293 -29.06 5.72 6.90
CA ILE A 293 -29.17 7.09 6.41
C ILE A 293 -30.37 7.77 7.04
N ILE A 294 -30.20 9.04 7.44
CA ILE A 294 -31.32 9.95 7.71
C ILE A 294 -31.20 11.14 6.77
N ARG A 295 -32.22 11.39 5.95
CA ARG A 295 -32.32 12.59 5.11
C ARG A 295 -33.23 13.60 5.79
N HIS A 296 -32.77 14.83 5.90
CA HIS A 296 -33.52 15.95 6.49
C HIS A 296 -34.03 16.88 5.40
N TYR A 297 -35.29 17.26 5.50
CA TYR A 297 -35.97 18.08 4.51
C TYR A 297 -36.47 19.39 5.11
N ARG A 298 -36.45 20.44 4.29
CA ARG A 298 -37.07 21.73 4.61
C ARG A 298 -37.78 22.26 3.39
N LYS A 299 -39.10 22.41 3.46
CA LYS A 299 -39.95 22.86 2.35
C LYS A 299 -39.68 22.06 1.07
N ASP A 300 -39.74 20.73 1.19
CA ASP A 300 -39.53 19.75 0.12
C ASP A 300 -38.12 19.72 -0.50
N ASN A 301 -37.16 20.50 0.02
CA ASN A 301 -35.76 20.45 -0.40
C ASN A 301 -34.93 19.66 0.61
N LEU A 302 -34.02 18.82 0.11
CA LEU A 302 -33.03 18.13 0.92
C LEU A 302 -32.07 19.17 1.53
N LEU A 303 -31.94 19.15 2.86
CA LEU A 303 -31.06 20.05 3.60
C LEU A 303 -29.75 19.36 3.95
N SER A 304 -29.85 18.16 4.52
CA SER A 304 -28.71 17.37 4.93
C SER A 304 -29.01 15.88 4.88
N ARG A 305 -27.95 15.09 4.85
CA ARG A 305 -27.98 13.64 4.93
C ARG A 305 -26.97 13.19 5.97
N ASP A 306 -27.46 12.53 7.01
CA ASP A 306 -26.63 11.84 7.99
C ASP A 306 -26.41 10.40 7.52
N ILE A 307 -25.16 9.97 7.56
CA ILE A 307 -24.69 8.64 7.16
C ILE A 307 -24.17 7.96 8.41
N PHE A 308 -24.67 6.77 8.69
CA PHE A 308 -24.32 5.97 9.85
C PHE A 308 -23.37 4.85 9.44
N ASP A 309 -22.42 4.52 10.31
CA ASP A 309 -21.54 3.37 10.12
C ASP A 309 -22.27 2.04 10.45
N VAL A 310 -21.56 0.93 10.28
CA VAL A 310 -22.09 -0.42 10.57
C VAL A 310 -22.45 -0.64 12.04
N ASN A 311 -21.97 0.22 12.95
CA ASN A 311 -22.29 0.19 14.38
C ASN A 311 -23.51 1.07 14.71
N GLY A 312 -24.07 1.79 13.73
CA GLY A 312 -25.21 2.68 13.92
C GLY A 312 -24.86 4.02 14.56
N VAL A 313 -23.58 4.42 14.52
CA VAL A 313 -23.10 5.75 14.95
C VAL A 313 -23.00 6.67 13.74
N ILE A 314 -23.28 7.96 13.93
CA ILE A 314 -23.13 8.95 12.86
C ILE A 314 -21.65 9.02 12.42
N SER A 315 -21.41 8.73 11.15
CA SER A 315 -20.07 8.74 10.57
C SER A 315 -19.83 9.99 9.73
N ALA A 316 -20.84 10.43 8.97
CA ALA A 316 -20.73 11.65 8.19
C ALA A 316 -22.07 12.39 8.09
N THR A 317 -22.01 13.71 7.93
CA THR A 317 -23.16 14.54 7.54
C THR A 317 -22.80 15.31 6.28
N GLN A 318 -23.60 15.15 5.24
CA GLN A 318 -23.53 15.95 4.02
C GLN A 318 -24.56 17.07 4.09
N PHE A 319 -24.17 18.30 3.77
CA PHE A 319 -25.04 19.47 3.66
C PHE A 319 -25.18 19.87 2.21
N TYR A 320 -26.42 20.16 1.79
CA TYR A 320 -26.76 20.49 0.41
C TYR A 320 -27.02 21.99 0.23
N ASP A 321 -26.79 22.49 -0.99
CA ASP A 321 -27.11 23.86 -1.35
C ASP A 321 -28.63 24.08 -1.25
N HIS A 322 -29.03 25.17 -0.59
CA HIS A 322 -30.44 25.51 -0.40
C HIS A 322 -31.18 25.83 -1.71
N ARG A 323 -30.47 26.00 -2.83
CA ARG A 323 -30.99 26.26 -4.18
C ARG A 323 -30.86 25.05 -5.11
N ASP A 324 -30.01 24.10 -4.75
CA ASP A 324 -29.74 22.90 -5.55
C ASP A 324 -29.53 21.68 -4.64
N ALA A 325 -30.58 20.86 -4.53
CA ALA A 325 -30.58 19.66 -3.70
C ALA A 325 -29.60 18.57 -4.15
N ASN A 326 -28.98 18.72 -5.33
CA ASN A 326 -27.97 17.78 -5.83
C ASN A 326 -26.53 18.25 -5.57
N LYS A 327 -26.34 19.48 -5.09
CA LYS A 327 -25.02 20.05 -4.82
C LYS A 327 -24.67 19.95 -3.34
N VAL A 328 -23.73 19.08 -3.00
CA VAL A 328 -23.13 19.05 -1.66
C VAL A 328 -22.23 20.29 -1.50
N VAL A 329 -22.44 21.06 -0.44
CA VAL A 329 -21.65 22.25 -0.11
C VAL A 329 -20.68 22.02 1.04
N ARG A 330 -20.95 21.02 1.87
CA ARG A 330 -20.10 20.67 3.01
C ARG A 330 -20.31 19.23 3.44
N GLU A 331 -19.24 18.59 3.87
CA GLU A 331 -19.26 17.31 4.56
C GLU A 331 -18.54 17.43 5.90
N ASN A 332 -19.14 16.88 6.94
CA ASN A 332 -18.52 16.69 8.24
C ASN A 332 -18.33 15.19 8.44
N PHE A 333 -17.16 14.77 8.90
CA PHE A 333 -16.86 13.40 9.29
C PHE A 333 -16.57 13.34 10.78
N TYR A 334 -17.13 12.34 11.44
CA TYR A 334 -17.10 12.19 12.88
C TYR A 334 -16.37 10.92 13.30
N ARG A 335 -15.72 10.96 14.47
CA ARG A 335 -15.22 9.76 15.14
C ARG A 335 -16.38 9.00 15.79
N GLN A 336 -16.10 7.78 16.27
CA GLN A 336 -17.09 6.96 16.97
C GLN A 336 -17.63 7.59 18.27
N ASP A 337 -16.89 8.50 18.89
CA ASP A 337 -17.33 9.27 20.06
C ASP A 337 -18.19 10.50 19.71
N GLY A 338 -18.46 10.72 18.42
CA GLY A 338 -19.22 11.87 17.90
C GLY A 338 -18.40 13.15 17.74
N THR A 339 -17.11 13.16 18.09
CA THR A 339 -16.24 14.32 17.84
C THR A 339 -15.95 14.47 16.36
N LEU A 340 -15.67 15.70 15.93
CA LEU A 340 -15.39 16.01 14.54
C LEU A 340 -13.93 15.67 14.22
N VAL A 341 -13.68 14.96 13.11
CA VAL A 341 -12.31 14.74 12.61
C VAL A 341 -12.02 15.52 11.35
N LEU A 342 -12.97 15.62 10.42
CA LEU A 342 -12.74 16.23 9.12
C LEU A 342 -13.93 17.10 8.71
N ILE A 343 -13.66 18.27 8.15
CA ILE A 343 -14.65 19.04 7.39
C ILE A 343 -14.12 19.22 5.99
N LYS A 344 -14.95 18.92 4.99
CA LYS A 344 -14.74 19.33 3.60
C LYS A 344 -15.75 20.40 3.23
N SER A 345 -15.29 21.56 2.80
CA SER A 345 -16.15 22.66 2.35
C SER A 345 -15.97 22.85 0.84
N TYR A 346 -17.01 22.58 0.06
CA TYR A 346 -16.95 22.66 -1.40
C TYR A 346 -17.16 24.10 -1.84
N THR A 347 -16.07 24.74 -2.27
CA THR A 347 -16.12 26.05 -2.94
C THR A 347 -16.27 25.85 -4.46
N ASN A 348 -16.18 26.92 -5.27
CA ASN A 348 -16.38 26.79 -6.72
C ASN A 348 -15.24 26.05 -7.43
N ASP A 349 -14.05 25.97 -6.83
CA ASP A 349 -12.85 25.45 -7.51
C ASP A 349 -12.36 24.14 -6.91
N GLU A 350 -12.19 24.04 -5.57
CA GLU A 350 -11.72 22.81 -4.88
C GLU A 350 -12.29 22.73 -3.44
N PRO A 351 -12.32 21.54 -2.79
CA PRO A 351 -12.73 21.42 -1.40
C PRO A 351 -11.67 22.00 -0.46
N TYR A 352 -12.05 22.96 0.38
CA TYR A 352 -11.23 23.37 1.52
C TYR A 352 -11.43 22.37 2.66
N ILE A 353 -10.36 21.67 3.03
CA ILE A 353 -10.38 20.57 4.00
C ILE A 353 -9.75 21.00 5.31
N GLN A 354 -10.43 20.70 6.43
CA GLN A 354 -9.95 20.97 7.78
C GLN A 354 -9.88 19.67 8.57
N LEU A 355 -8.72 19.38 9.15
CA LEU A 355 -8.49 18.19 9.98
C LEU A 355 -8.36 18.58 11.45
N PHE A 356 -9.07 17.87 12.33
CA PHE A 356 -9.16 18.15 13.75
C PHE A 356 -8.59 17.00 14.59
N SER A 357 -8.04 17.33 15.76
CA SER A 357 -7.65 16.35 16.78
C SER A 357 -8.86 15.81 17.54
N GLU A 358 -8.65 14.79 18.38
CA GLU A 358 -9.67 14.28 19.31
C GLU A 358 -10.18 15.36 20.27
N GLY A 359 -9.34 16.35 20.61
CA GLY A 359 -9.73 17.53 21.39
C GLY A 359 -10.51 18.59 20.61
N ASN A 360 -10.97 18.29 19.38
CA ASN A 360 -11.60 19.24 18.45
C ASN A 360 -10.73 20.48 18.12
N VAL A 361 -9.40 20.32 18.13
CA VAL A 361 -8.46 21.39 17.75
C VAL A 361 -8.06 21.22 16.29
N LEU A 362 -8.12 22.28 15.50
CA LEU A 362 -7.64 22.27 14.11
C LEU A 362 -6.14 21.95 14.07
N ILE A 363 -5.77 20.83 13.44
CA ILE A 363 -4.39 20.37 13.27
C ILE A 363 -3.81 20.93 11.97
N SER A 364 -4.52 20.73 10.87
CA SER A 364 -4.06 21.02 9.51
C SER A 364 -5.22 21.43 8.62
N THR A 365 -4.88 22.10 7.52
CA THR A 365 -5.80 22.45 6.44
C THR A 365 -5.20 22.03 5.11
N PHE A 366 -6.03 21.60 4.17
CA PHE A 366 -5.62 21.17 2.84
C PHE A 366 -6.52 21.80 1.80
N ASP A 367 -5.94 22.13 0.65
CA ASP A 367 -6.68 22.73 -0.47
C ASP A 367 -7.22 21.63 -1.43
N SER A 368 -6.77 20.39 -1.27
CA SER A 368 -7.17 19.25 -2.09
C SER A 368 -7.20 17.92 -1.31
N ASP A 369 -7.94 16.94 -1.84
CA ASP A 369 -7.92 15.56 -1.35
C ASP A 369 -6.53 14.91 -1.51
N GLU A 370 -5.86 15.20 -2.62
CA GLU A 370 -4.49 14.80 -2.92
C GLU A 370 -3.50 15.18 -1.80
N ASP A 371 -3.58 16.40 -1.28
CA ASP A 371 -2.72 16.89 -0.20
C ASP A 371 -3.02 16.20 1.13
N LEU A 372 -4.31 15.97 1.43
CA LEU A 372 -4.74 15.21 2.60
C LEU A 372 -4.19 13.77 2.54
N ILE A 373 -4.29 13.11 1.40
CA ILE A 373 -3.83 11.72 1.20
C ILE A 373 -2.33 11.60 1.46
N VAL A 374 -1.52 12.46 0.83
CA VAL A 374 -0.06 12.44 1.02
C VAL A 374 0.31 12.74 2.47
N TRP A 375 -0.37 13.73 3.09
CA TRP A 375 -0.15 14.04 4.49
C TRP A 375 -0.49 12.85 5.40
N TRP A 376 -1.63 12.20 5.18
CA TRP A 376 -2.09 11.07 5.99
C TRP A 376 -1.13 9.89 5.88
N LEU A 377 -0.72 9.52 4.66
CA LEU A 377 0.24 8.44 4.43
C LEU A 377 1.56 8.68 5.16
N LYS A 378 2.11 9.89 5.01
CA LYS A 378 3.41 10.26 5.60
C LYS A 378 3.37 10.40 7.12
N ASN A 379 2.34 11.04 7.66
CA ASN A 379 2.33 11.50 9.04
C ASN A 379 1.53 10.59 9.98
N GLN A 380 0.76 9.66 9.43
CA GLN A 380 -0.10 8.78 10.21
C GLN A 380 0.05 7.32 9.76
N ALA A 381 -0.49 6.95 8.60
CA ALA A 381 -0.60 5.54 8.20
C ALA A 381 0.74 4.80 8.12
N LEU A 382 1.79 5.47 7.62
CA LEU A 382 3.10 4.86 7.35
C LEU A 382 4.25 5.53 8.13
N LYS A 383 3.95 6.34 9.16
CA LYS A 383 4.92 7.20 9.85
C LYS A 383 6.18 6.47 10.36
N GLN A 384 6.05 5.20 10.71
CA GLN A 384 7.13 4.38 11.29
C GLN A 384 7.41 3.12 10.48
N THR A 385 6.90 3.07 9.25
CA THR A 385 6.94 1.87 8.42
C THR A 385 7.81 2.11 7.21
N ALA A 386 8.81 1.26 7.01
CA ALA A 386 9.49 1.16 5.72
C ALA A 386 8.54 0.47 4.74
N ALA A 387 7.84 1.28 3.93
CA ALA A 387 6.77 0.81 3.05
C ALA A 387 7.15 0.90 1.57
N THR A 388 6.71 -0.09 0.80
CA THR A 388 6.72 -0.06 -0.66
C THR A 388 5.28 -0.05 -1.15
N ILE A 389 4.92 0.97 -1.94
CA ILE A 389 3.56 1.23 -2.40
C ILE A 389 3.48 0.95 -3.90
N PHE A 390 2.65 -0.02 -4.28
CA PHE A 390 2.28 -0.28 -5.66
C PHE A 390 1.09 0.58 -6.03
N VAL A 391 1.18 1.36 -7.10
CA VAL A 391 0.10 2.25 -7.55
C VAL A 391 -0.15 2.06 -9.04
N SER A 392 -1.40 1.82 -9.43
CA SER A 392 -1.77 1.73 -10.84
C SER A 392 -1.55 3.07 -11.53
N ILE A 393 -1.03 3.06 -12.76
CA ILE A 393 -0.92 4.28 -13.58
C ILE A 393 -2.30 4.86 -13.96
N ASN A 394 -3.38 4.11 -13.74
CA ASN A 394 -4.76 4.57 -13.96
C ASN A 394 -5.38 5.22 -12.73
N SER A 395 -4.69 5.21 -11.58
CA SER A 395 -5.12 5.93 -10.37
C SER A 395 -5.15 7.44 -10.65
N GLU A 396 -6.22 8.11 -10.21
CA GLU A 396 -6.32 9.57 -10.24
C GLU A 396 -5.16 10.20 -9.45
N TYR A 397 -4.75 9.54 -8.38
CA TYR A 397 -3.72 10.03 -7.47
C TYR A 397 -2.29 9.59 -7.86
N TYR A 398 -2.08 8.88 -8.98
CA TYR A 398 -0.77 8.30 -9.35
C TYR A 398 0.39 9.30 -9.23
N LYS A 399 0.28 10.45 -9.91
CA LYS A 399 1.34 11.48 -9.91
C LYS A 399 1.57 12.06 -8.52
N LYS A 400 0.51 12.22 -7.73
CA LYS A 400 0.60 12.74 -6.37
C LYS A 400 1.26 11.72 -5.44
N ILE A 401 0.87 10.46 -5.50
CA ILE A 401 1.46 9.37 -4.71
C ILE A 401 2.96 9.20 -5.02
N LEU A 402 3.38 9.39 -6.28
CA LEU A 402 4.81 9.36 -6.64
C LEU A 402 5.68 10.37 -5.86
N THR A 403 5.10 11.46 -5.34
CA THR A 403 5.82 12.47 -4.53
C THR A 403 6.21 11.95 -3.15
N LEU A 404 5.61 10.86 -2.66
CA LEU A 404 6.00 10.22 -1.40
C LEU A 404 7.45 9.71 -1.41
N ARG A 405 8.05 9.52 -2.59
CA ARG A 405 9.47 9.18 -2.74
C ARG A 405 10.39 10.26 -2.18
N ASP A 406 9.99 11.53 -2.24
CA ASP A 406 10.74 12.64 -1.62
C ASP A 406 10.71 12.57 -0.08
N SER A 407 9.84 11.71 0.48
CA SER A 407 9.72 11.44 1.91
C SER A 407 10.27 10.06 2.30
N GLY A 408 11.02 9.38 1.43
CA GLY A 408 11.71 8.12 1.72
C GLY A 408 10.87 6.85 1.52
N PHE A 409 9.65 6.96 0.97
CA PHE A 409 8.86 5.80 0.60
C PHE A 409 9.25 5.28 -0.79
N GLU A 410 9.17 3.98 -0.99
CA GLU A 410 9.33 3.41 -2.33
C GLU A 410 7.95 3.36 -3.00
N VAL A 411 7.82 3.97 -4.18
CA VAL A 411 6.57 3.97 -4.95
C VAL A 411 6.84 3.36 -6.31
N ILE A 412 6.12 2.29 -6.63
CA ILE A 412 6.33 1.48 -7.83
C ILE A 412 5.03 1.48 -8.66
N PRO A 413 5.05 2.05 -9.88
CA PRO A 413 3.91 1.96 -10.79
C PRO A 413 3.58 0.53 -11.18
N VAL A 414 2.29 0.28 -11.37
CA VAL A 414 1.75 -0.92 -12.01
C VAL A 414 1.16 -0.53 -13.37
N VAL A 415 1.67 -1.15 -14.44
CA VAL A 415 1.22 -0.94 -15.82
C VAL A 415 0.61 -2.24 -16.31
N MET A 416 -0.72 -2.31 -16.43
CA MET A 416 -1.40 -3.53 -16.86
C MET A 416 -1.41 -3.68 -18.39
N LYS A 417 -1.52 -2.57 -19.13
CA LYS A 417 -1.50 -2.55 -20.60
C LYS A 417 -0.72 -1.38 -21.16
N GLN A 418 -0.18 -1.57 -22.37
CA GLN A 418 0.57 -0.53 -23.09
C GLN A 418 -0.29 0.65 -23.56
N SER A 419 -1.59 0.43 -23.76
CA SER A 419 -2.53 1.43 -24.28
C SER A 419 -3.17 2.29 -23.19
N GLU A 420 -2.91 1.99 -21.92
CA GLU A 420 -3.50 2.69 -20.79
C GLU A 420 -2.79 4.02 -20.56
N ASN A 421 -3.56 5.08 -20.33
CA ASN A 421 -3.06 6.39 -19.90
C ASN A 421 -1.77 6.84 -20.64
N ALA A 422 -1.88 6.99 -21.97
CA ALA A 422 -0.74 7.14 -22.87
C ALA A 422 0.23 8.28 -22.48
N ASP A 423 -0.29 9.38 -21.94
CA ASP A 423 0.53 10.50 -21.46
C ASP A 423 1.41 10.08 -20.26
N ILE A 424 0.85 9.32 -19.32
CA ILE A 424 1.58 8.80 -18.15
C ILE A 424 2.63 7.76 -18.58
N ILE A 425 2.28 6.85 -19.50
CA ILE A 425 3.25 5.90 -20.05
C ILE A 425 4.38 6.63 -20.79
N SER A 426 4.05 7.68 -21.56
CA SER A 426 5.06 8.51 -22.21
C SER A 426 6.00 9.18 -21.21
N ASP A 427 5.47 9.73 -20.12
CA ASP A 427 6.28 10.34 -19.06
C ASP A 427 7.19 9.33 -18.35
N LEU A 428 6.70 8.11 -18.13
CA LEU A 428 7.45 6.99 -17.57
C LEU A 428 8.62 6.60 -18.49
N ILE A 429 8.33 6.41 -19.79
CA ILE A 429 9.31 6.07 -20.82
C ILE A 429 10.34 7.19 -21.01
N ASP A 430 9.90 8.44 -21.00
CA ASP A 430 10.78 9.60 -21.12
C ASP A 430 11.62 9.85 -19.86
N GLY A 431 11.32 9.17 -18.76
CA GLY A 431 12.02 9.32 -17.50
C GLY A 431 11.66 10.60 -16.74
N LYS A 432 10.59 11.31 -17.12
CA LYS A 432 10.15 12.55 -16.45
C LYS A 432 9.73 12.29 -15.01
N ASP A 433 9.11 11.13 -14.78
CA ASP A 433 8.67 10.69 -13.46
C ASP A 433 9.83 10.22 -12.58
N LYS A 434 11.06 10.12 -13.09
CA LYS A 434 12.23 9.61 -12.35
C LYS A 434 11.97 8.25 -11.69
N VAL A 435 11.11 7.44 -12.28
CA VAL A 435 10.86 6.07 -11.84
C VAL A 435 12.00 5.18 -12.34
N SER A 436 12.45 4.27 -11.49
CA SER A 436 13.48 3.29 -11.84
C SER A 436 13.02 1.84 -11.64
N ALA A 437 11.76 1.62 -11.20
CA ALA A 437 11.18 0.32 -10.94
C ALA A 437 9.71 0.31 -11.38
N VAL A 438 9.25 -0.73 -12.09
CA VAL A 438 7.88 -0.85 -12.61
C VAL A 438 7.38 -2.30 -12.54
N LEU A 439 6.12 -2.51 -12.17
CA LEU A 439 5.44 -3.79 -12.36
C LEU A 439 4.69 -3.79 -13.69
N ALA A 440 5.02 -4.77 -14.54
CA ALA A 440 4.38 -4.97 -15.83
C ALA A 440 3.33 -6.08 -15.73
N GLY A 441 2.10 -5.84 -16.19
CA GLY A 441 1.01 -6.82 -16.08
C GLY A 441 1.19 -8.11 -16.89
N ASN A 442 2.09 -8.09 -17.88
CA ASN A 442 2.46 -9.22 -18.73
C ASN A 442 3.79 -8.95 -19.46
N ASP A 443 4.28 -9.97 -20.18
CA ASP A 443 5.56 -9.91 -20.90
C ASP A 443 5.56 -8.91 -22.07
N ASP A 444 4.40 -8.67 -22.70
CA ASP A 444 4.29 -7.66 -23.76
C ASP A 444 4.52 -6.26 -23.20
N VAL A 445 3.92 -5.93 -22.05
CA VAL A 445 4.15 -4.66 -21.35
C VAL A 445 5.61 -4.54 -20.92
N ASN A 446 6.19 -5.60 -20.36
CA ASN A 446 7.60 -5.61 -19.97
C ASN A 446 8.51 -5.31 -21.18
N THR A 447 8.33 -6.06 -22.28
CA THR A 447 9.09 -5.89 -23.51
C THR A 447 8.98 -4.47 -24.06
N TYR A 448 7.78 -3.89 -24.03
CA TYR A 448 7.54 -2.52 -24.48
C TYR A 448 8.25 -1.49 -23.60
N LEU A 449 8.10 -1.57 -22.28
CA LEU A 449 8.75 -0.66 -21.35
C LEU A 449 10.28 -0.76 -21.45
N ASN A 450 10.82 -1.97 -21.46
CA ASN A 450 12.25 -2.22 -21.55
C ASN A 450 12.86 -1.69 -22.86
N LYS A 451 12.15 -1.83 -23.98
CA LYS A 451 12.64 -1.39 -25.30
C LYS A 451 12.58 0.13 -25.50
N ASN A 452 11.56 0.78 -24.95
CA ASN A 452 11.30 2.19 -25.26
C ASN A 452 11.81 3.15 -24.19
N SER A 453 11.95 2.70 -22.94
CA SER A 453 12.39 3.56 -21.83
C SER A 453 13.77 4.15 -22.08
N LYS A 454 13.89 5.47 -21.85
CA LYS A 454 15.17 6.19 -21.90
C LYS A 454 16.02 5.94 -20.65
N ASN A 455 15.38 5.55 -19.55
CA ASN A 455 16.05 5.18 -18.31
C ASN A 455 16.10 3.65 -18.17
N LYS A 456 17.14 3.14 -17.52
CA LYS A 456 17.20 1.72 -17.14
C LYS A 456 16.19 1.47 -16.02
N LEU A 457 15.20 0.62 -16.29
CA LEU A 457 14.14 0.25 -15.36
C LEU A 457 14.38 -1.16 -14.82
N ASP A 458 14.17 -1.35 -13.52
CA ASP A 458 13.90 -2.66 -12.95
C ASP A 458 12.42 -2.99 -13.25
N ILE A 459 12.17 -4.07 -13.98
CA ILE A 459 10.82 -4.47 -14.40
C ILE A 459 10.57 -5.91 -13.94
N THR A 460 9.58 -6.09 -13.07
CA THR A 460 9.05 -7.42 -12.75
C THR A 460 7.74 -7.62 -13.50
N THR A 461 7.65 -8.71 -14.28
CA THR A 461 6.37 -9.13 -14.86
C THR A 461 5.50 -9.77 -13.78
N LEU A 462 4.24 -9.34 -13.68
CA LEU A 462 3.26 -9.96 -12.82
C LEU A 462 2.90 -11.36 -13.33
N LYS A 463 2.73 -12.30 -12.41
CA LYS A 463 2.43 -13.70 -12.73
C LYS A 463 1.14 -13.80 -13.54
N GLU A 464 1.14 -14.62 -14.60
CA GLU A 464 -0.09 -14.91 -15.32
C GLU A 464 -1.04 -15.75 -14.46
N LEU A 465 -2.33 -15.49 -14.57
CA LEU A 465 -3.34 -16.32 -13.91
C LEU A 465 -3.56 -17.56 -14.76
N ASP A 466 -3.39 -18.74 -14.15
CA ASP A 466 -3.74 -20.00 -14.79
C ASP A 466 -5.25 -20.00 -15.10
N THR A 467 -5.63 -19.73 -16.34
CA THR A 467 -7.02 -19.93 -16.77
C THR A 467 -7.29 -21.43 -16.78
N PRO A 468 -8.19 -21.98 -15.94
CA PRO A 468 -8.56 -23.38 -16.05
C PRO A 468 -9.15 -23.60 -17.44
N ILE A 469 -8.48 -24.42 -18.25
CA ILE A 469 -9.01 -24.88 -19.52
C ILE A 469 -10.17 -25.82 -19.20
N TYR A 470 -11.37 -25.26 -19.05
CA TYR A 470 -12.59 -26.05 -19.16
C TYR A 470 -12.69 -26.50 -20.61
N LYS A 471 -12.23 -27.73 -20.89
CA LYS A 471 -12.61 -28.43 -22.11
C LYS A 471 -14.14 -28.55 -22.08
N GLN A 472 -14.80 -27.89 -23.04
CA GLN A 472 -16.23 -28.02 -23.31
C GLN A 472 -16.60 -29.46 -23.63
#